data_AF-A0A0C3C9I8-F1
#
_entry.id   AF-A0A0C3C9I8-F1
#
_cell.length_a   1.000
_cell.length_b   1.000
_cell.length_c   1.000
_cell.angle_alpha   90.00
_cell.angle_beta   90.00
_cell.angle_gamma   90.00
#
_symmetry.space_group_name_H-M   'P 1'
#
loop_
_entity.id
_entity.type
_entity.pdbx_description
1 polymer ?
#
loop_
_entity_poly.entity_id
_entity_poly.type
_entity_poly.pdbx_seq_one_letter_code
_entity_poly.pdbx_strand_id
1 'polypeptide(L)'
;MFCRYIVRVPHLYRGLATHANSVVAVPATLHLKTGQSFHGKSFGAPKSIYGETVFSTSITSYTESMTDPSYRGQILVFTTPMIGNYGVPSNTAPFDSQDVGVIPESQNIQAAAVVVGDVAEKFSHYTAVESIAAWCKRNNVPGITGVDTRAITRLLRDQGTTLGRLAVGADAALPAPGSSEYWDPSKENLVDQVSTLTPYTLNPRGSIKIAVLDFGAKANILRSLVRRDAAVTVFPWNYDFNAVRDEYDGLFLTNGPGDPGHCMEAALKLRRTLDEWNKPIFGICMGHQIIGMAAGLDAYRMTFGNRGHNQPVLALASAGSIKAGRVYVTSQNHQYALKLQDPFPQGWEPFFINCNDSSIEGIKSTTDSGKKVWGVQFHPESAGGPLDTIEMFTDFVSECQAHKAQFGYTTTTTTKVKDALDIPKVAPRVAVAGAA
;
A
#
# COMPACT_ATOMS: atom_id res chain seq x y z
N MET A 1 -3.06 59.47 49.35
CA MET A 1 -3.61 60.03 48.09
C MET A 1 -2.71 59.61 46.96
N PHE A 2 -3.16 58.72 46.08
CA PHE A 2 -2.88 58.67 44.63
C PHE A 2 -3.58 57.41 44.09
N CYS A 3 -4.89 57.56 43.86
CA CYS A 3 -5.73 56.56 43.22
C CYS A 3 -5.39 56.56 41.71
N ARG A 4 -4.87 55.44 41.19
CA ARG A 4 -4.60 55.28 39.75
C ARG A 4 -5.92 55.06 39.02
N TYR A 5 -6.29 56.02 38.17
CA TYR A 5 -7.40 55.89 37.23
C TYR A 5 -7.09 54.80 36.19
N ILE A 6 -7.90 53.73 36.18
CA ILE A 6 -7.94 52.74 35.10
C ILE A 6 -8.84 53.30 34.01
N VAL A 7 -8.25 53.74 32.89
CA VAL A 7 -8.99 54.07 31.67
C VAL A 7 -9.27 52.75 30.93
N ARG A 8 -10.53 52.28 30.98
CA ARG A 8 -11.01 51.20 30.12
C ARG A 8 -11.18 51.75 28.70
N VAL A 9 -10.29 51.35 27.80
CA VAL A 9 -10.51 51.54 26.35
C VAL A 9 -11.61 50.57 25.91
N PRO A 10 -12.70 51.02 25.28
CA PRO A 10 -13.71 50.10 24.74
C PRO A 10 -13.08 49.30 23.61
N HIS A 11 -13.07 47.97 23.72
CA HIS A 11 -12.84 47.10 22.58
C HIS A 11 -13.89 47.41 21.52
N LEU A 12 -13.45 47.96 20.39
CA LEU A 12 -14.26 48.11 19.21
C LEU A 12 -14.85 46.73 18.87
N TYR A 13 -16.18 46.70 18.83
CA TYR A 13 -16.97 45.54 18.44
C TYR A 13 -16.39 44.90 17.19
N ARG A 14 -16.25 43.57 17.22
CA ARG A 14 -15.99 42.73 16.04
C ARG A 14 -16.87 43.23 14.90
N GLY A 15 -16.24 43.71 13.84
CA GLY A 15 -16.92 44.12 12.62
C GLY A 15 -17.89 43.02 12.17
N LEU A 16 -19.06 43.47 11.71
CA LEU A 16 -20.05 42.66 11.02
C LEU A 16 -19.34 41.65 10.11
N ALA A 17 -19.67 40.37 10.28
CA ALA A 17 -19.16 39.30 9.44
C ALA A 17 -19.27 39.75 7.98
N THR A 18 -18.12 39.94 7.32
CA THR A 18 -18.07 40.04 5.87
C THR A 18 -18.74 38.78 5.35
N HIS A 19 -19.94 38.91 4.78
CA HIS A 19 -20.57 37.84 4.04
C HIS A 19 -19.55 37.34 3.03
N ALA A 20 -19.03 36.14 3.24
CA ALA A 20 -18.34 35.43 2.19
C ALA A 20 -19.39 35.25 1.09
N ASN A 21 -19.17 35.84 -0.07
CA ASN A 21 -19.91 35.50 -1.27
C ASN A 21 -20.01 33.97 -1.30
N SER A 22 -21.22 33.43 -1.40
CA SER A 22 -21.38 31.98 -1.53
C SER A 22 -20.60 31.58 -2.78
N VAL A 23 -19.48 30.87 -2.57
CA VAL A 23 -18.83 30.21 -3.69
C VAL A 23 -19.85 29.19 -4.15
N VAL A 24 -20.46 29.43 -5.31
CA VAL A 24 -21.44 28.52 -5.88
C VAL A 24 -20.78 27.15 -5.95
N ALA A 25 -21.33 26.20 -5.21
CA ALA A 25 -20.78 24.86 -5.17
C ALA A 25 -20.83 24.27 -6.59
N VAL A 26 -19.67 23.89 -7.13
CA VAL A 26 -19.58 23.26 -8.45
C VAL A 26 -20.21 21.87 -8.33
N PRO A 27 -21.24 21.53 -9.13
CA PRO A 27 -21.86 20.21 -9.05
C PRO A 27 -20.89 19.13 -9.50
N ALA A 28 -21.03 17.93 -8.93
CA ALA A 28 -20.32 16.74 -9.37
C ALA A 28 -21.23 15.51 -9.29
N THR A 29 -21.04 14.57 -10.21
CA THR A 29 -21.80 13.32 -10.26
C THR A 29 -20.85 12.16 -10.52
N LEU A 30 -20.90 11.14 -9.66
CA LEU A 30 -20.24 9.85 -9.91
C LEU A 30 -21.22 8.91 -10.61
N HIS A 31 -20.99 8.62 -11.87
CA HIS A 31 -21.73 7.60 -12.62
C HIS A 31 -20.99 6.28 -12.56
N LEU A 32 -21.66 5.21 -12.15
CA LEU A 32 -21.14 3.85 -12.18
C LEU A 32 -21.65 3.11 -13.41
N LYS A 33 -20.81 2.27 -14.02
CA LYS A 33 -21.18 1.43 -15.18
C LYS A 33 -22.33 0.46 -14.86
N THR A 34 -22.51 0.13 -13.59
CA THR A 34 -23.65 -0.65 -13.06
C THR A 34 -24.99 0.11 -13.07
N GLY A 35 -24.98 1.40 -13.44
CA GLY A 35 -26.18 2.22 -13.68
C GLY A 35 -26.53 3.21 -12.57
N GLN A 36 -25.93 3.07 -11.38
CA GLN A 36 -26.17 4.00 -10.27
C GLN A 36 -25.40 5.31 -10.47
N SER A 37 -25.99 6.41 -9.98
CA SER A 37 -25.36 7.74 -10.01
C SER A 37 -25.47 8.42 -8.66
N PHE A 38 -24.38 9.02 -8.20
CA PHE A 38 -24.28 9.71 -6.92
C PHE A 38 -23.96 11.17 -7.13
N HIS A 39 -24.85 12.05 -6.67
CA HIS A 39 -24.75 13.49 -6.89
C HIS A 39 -24.20 14.17 -5.64
N GLY A 40 -23.28 15.10 -5.84
CA GLY A 40 -22.61 15.81 -4.78
C GLY A 40 -22.02 17.12 -5.26
N LYS A 41 -21.01 17.59 -4.54
CA LYS A 41 -20.28 18.81 -4.86
C LYS A 41 -18.84 18.47 -5.19
N SER A 42 -18.28 19.15 -6.18
CA SER A 42 -16.88 19.01 -6.53
C SER A 42 -16.00 19.65 -5.47
N PHE A 43 -14.89 18.98 -5.17
CA PHE A 43 -13.69 19.59 -4.60
C PHE A 43 -12.48 19.16 -5.45
N GLY A 44 -11.35 19.86 -5.32
CA GLY A 44 -10.15 19.54 -6.11
C GLY A 44 -10.18 20.12 -7.52
N ALA A 45 -9.72 19.34 -8.50
CA ALA A 45 -9.55 19.80 -9.87
C ALA A 45 -10.89 19.89 -10.64
N PRO A 46 -11.12 20.95 -11.44
CA PRO A 46 -12.35 21.13 -12.21
C PRO A 46 -12.31 20.33 -13.53
N LYS A 47 -12.18 19.00 -13.43
CA LYS A 47 -12.18 18.10 -14.59
C LYS A 47 -12.97 16.84 -14.34
N SER A 48 -13.51 16.26 -15.40
CA SER A 48 -14.11 14.93 -15.37
C SER A 48 -13.06 13.86 -15.65
N ILE A 49 -13.24 12.66 -15.09
CA ILE A 49 -12.32 11.55 -15.28
C ILE A 49 -13.05 10.21 -15.25
N TYR A 50 -12.48 9.21 -15.93
CA TYR A 50 -12.89 7.81 -15.85
C TYR A 50 -11.89 7.00 -15.01
N GLY A 51 -12.33 5.89 -14.44
CA GLY A 51 -11.45 4.95 -13.75
C GLY A 51 -12.23 3.80 -13.14
N GLU A 52 -11.52 2.87 -12.51
CA GLU A 52 -12.16 1.82 -11.73
C GLU A 52 -12.53 2.34 -10.33
N THR A 53 -13.81 2.25 -9.95
CA THR A 53 -14.29 2.69 -8.64
C THR A 53 -14.05 1.60 -7.61
N VAL A 54 -13.27 1.94 -6.60
CA VAL A 54 -12.88 1.07 -5.49
C VAL A 54 -13.18 1.74 -4.16
N PHE A 55 -13.23 0.99 -3.07
CA PHE A 55 -13.37 1.55 -1.73
C PHE A 55 -12.23 1.12 -0.81
N SER A 56 -11.94 1.92 0.21
CA SER A 56 -11.00 1.59 1.28
C SER A 56 -11.65 1.80 2.64
N THR A 57 -11.46 0.81 3.53
CA THR A 57 -11.94 0.86 4.92
C THR A 57 -11.01 1.60 5.87
N SER A 58 -9.89 2.15 5.36
CA SER A 58 -8.92 2.88 6.16
C SER A 58 -9.53 4.11 6.84
N ILE A 59 -9.38 4.16 8.17
CA ILE A 59 -9.95 5.24 9.00
C ILE A 59 -9.07 6.49 8.98
N THR A 60 -7.77 6.30 8.84
CA THR A 60 -6.75 7.35 8.78
C THR A 60 -5.94 7.21 7.50
N SER A 61 -4.98 8.12 7.31
CA SER A 61 -3.92 7.99 6.30
C SER A 61 -4.44 8.13 4.86
N TYR A 62 -5.34 9.10 4.65
CA TYR A 62 -5.84 9.43 3.31
C TYR A 62 -4.73 10.00 2.44
N THR A 63 -3.74 10.69 3.01
CA THR A 63 -2.57 11.20 2.26
C THR A 63 -1.75 10.07 1.68
N GLU A 64 -1.40 9.09 2.50
CA GLU A 64 -0.63 7.90 2.16
C GLU A 64 -1.42 7.06 1.15
N SER A 65 -2.70 6.80 1.42
CA SER A 65 -3.60 6.08 0.50
C SER A 65 -3.68 6.78 -0.86
N MET A 66 -3.84 8.10 -0.92
CA MET A 66 -3.95 8.82 -2.18
C MET A 66 -2.65 8.81 -2.99
N THR A 67 -1.49 8.67 -2.33
CA THR A 67 -0.18 8.57 -2.99
C THR A 67 0.31 7.14 -3.20
N ASP A 68 -0.44 6.11 -2.82
CA ASP A 68 -0.08 4.71 -3.06
C ASP A 68 -0.22 4.39 -4.56
N PRO A 69 0.88 4.00 -5.26
CA PRO A 69 0.86 3.68 -6.68
C PRO A 69 -0.14 2.60 -7.07
N SER A 70 -0.53 1.73 -6.15
CA SER A 70 -1.54 0.68 -6.39
C SER A 70 -2.93 1.24 -6.74
N TYR A 71 -3.22 2.53 -6.46
CA TYR A 71 -4.47 3.21 -6.86
C TYR A 71 -4.42 3.87 -8.25
N ARG A 72 -3.36 3.69 -9.03
CA ARG A 72 -3.27 4.23 -10.40
C ARG A 72 -4.50 3.85 -11.21
N GLY A 73 -5.17 4.84 -11.81
CA GLY A 73 -6.38 4.64 -12.62
C GLY A 73 -7.66 4.35 -11.83
N GLN A 74 -7.62 4.39 -10.49
CA GLN A 74 -8.76 4.08 -9.64
C GLN A 74 -9.41 5.34 -9.03
N ILE A 75 -10.74 5.34 -8.96
CA ILE A 75 -11.56 6.32 -8.23
C ILE A 75 -11.72 5.79 -6.79
N LEU A 76 -11.09 6.46 -5.83
CA LEU A 76 -10.99 6.00 -4.45
C LEU A 76 -12.14 6.53 -3.59
N VAL A 77 -12.97 5.61 -3.11
CA VAL A 77 -14.06 5.87 -2.16
C VAL A 77 -13.59 5.59 -0.73
N PHE A 78 -13.56 6.63 0.10
CA PHE A 78 -13.28 6.45 1.53
C PHE A 78 -14.57 6.09 2.27
N THR A 79 -14.55 5.01 3.05
CA THR A 79 -15.68 4.68 3.93
C THR A 79 -15.78 5.62 5.12
N THR A 80 -14.65 6.21 5.52
CA THR A 80 -14.59 7.19 6.60
C THR A 80 -15.33 8.45 6.19
N PRO A 81 -16.34 8.89 6.94
CA PRO A 81 -17.24 9.95 6.48
C PRO A 81 -16.53 11.30 6.37
N MET A 82 -15.58 11.62 7.26
CA MET A 82 -14.87 12.90 7.28
C MET A 82 -13.43 12.73 6.80
N ILE A 83 -13.07 13.39 5.70
CA ILE A 83 -11.73 13.33 5.10
C ILE A 83 -11.15 14.75 4.97
N GLY A 84 -9.86 14.92 5.26
CA GLY A 84 -9.15 16.21 5.18
C GLY A 84 -8.94 16.93 6.52
N ASN A 85 -9.40 16.34 7.63
CA ASN A 85 -9.36 16.94 8.98
C ASN A 85 -7.94 17.32 9.45
N TYR A 86 -6.91 16.56 9.08
CA TYR A 86 -5.50 16.88 9.40
C TYR A 86 -4.73 17.51 8.23
N GLY A 87 -5.41 17.96 7.17
CA GLY A 87 -4.79 18.62 6.02
C GLY A 87 -3.81 17.71 5.28
N VAL A 88 -2.85 18.31 4.59
CA VAL A 88 -1.82 17.60 3.83
C VAL A 88 -0.45 18.13 4.25
N PRO A 89 0.52 17.26 4.60
CA PRO A 89 1.88 17.69 4.92
C PRO A 89 2.66 18.07 3.66
N SER A 90 3.78 18.78 3.85
CA SER A 90 4.73 18.98 2.75
C SER A 90 5.27 17.63 2.26
N ASN A 91 5.24 17.39 0.95
CA ASN A 91 5.81 16.18 0.34
C ASN A 91 7.31 16.37 0.04
N THR A 92 8.08 16.74 1.05
CA THR A 92 9.52 16.87 0.93
C THR A 92 10.14 16.41 2.22
N ALA A 93 10.94 15.34 2.14
CA ALA A 93 11.64 14.84 3.29
C ALA A 93 12.79 15.80 3.69
N PRO A 94 13.07 15.96 5.00
CA PRO A 94 14.25 16.71 5.46
C PRO A 94 15.55 16.13 4.90
N PHE A 95 16.52 16.99 4.57
CA PHE A 95 17.80 16.60 3.95
C PHE A 95 18.64 15.63 4.82
N ASP A 96 18.45 15.68 6.14
CA ASP A 96 19.16 14.88 7.15
C ASP A 96 18.40 13.63 7.60
N SER A 97 17.28 13.30 6.94
CA SER A 97 16.49 12.12 7.26
C SER A 97 16.95 10.87 6.51
N GLN A 98 16.85 9.69 7.13
CA GLN A 98 16.92 8.38 6.44
C GLN A 98 15.64 8.10 5.63
N ASP A 99 15.21 9.10 4.88
CA ASP A 99 14.03 9.04 4.02
C ASP A 99 14.47 8.90 2.55
N VAL A 100 13.49 8.77 1.67
CA VAL A 100 13.65 8.49 0.24
C VAL A 100 13.14 9.67 -0.61
N GLY A 101 13.15 10.87 -0.03
CA GLY A 101 12.82 12.13 -0.69
C GLY A 101 11.36 12.58 -0.60
N VAL A 102 10.45 11.72 -0.11
CA VAL A 102 9.00 11.98 0.00
C VAL A 102 8.46 11.57 1.37
N ILE A 103 7.47 12.31 1.87
CA ILE A 103 6.85 12.03 3.18
C ILE A 103 5.67 11.03 3.04
N PRO A 104 4.66 11.29 2.18
CA PRO A 104 3.74 10.26 1.71
C PRO A 104 4.41 9.14 0.90
N GLU A 105 3.60 8.29 0.26
CA GLU A 105 4.06 7.04 -0.33
C GLU A 105 4.56 7.16 -1.78
N SER A 106 4.37 8.31 -2.43
CA SER A 106 5.01 8.67 -3.69
C SER A 106 5.01 10.19 -3.92
N GLN A 107 5.63 10.66 -5.01
CA GLN A 107 5.71 12.09 -5.30
C GLN A 107 4.36 12.76 -5.59
N ASN A 108 3.46 12.04 -6.25
CA ASN A 108 2.18 12.57 -6.74
C ASN A 108 1.00 11.77 -6.20
N ILE A 109 -0.19 12.36 -6.24
CA ILE A 109 -1.43 11.60 -6.05
C ILE A 109 -1.57 10.58 -7.18
N GLN A 110 -1.82 9.33 -6.82
CA GLN A 110 -1.91 8.18 -7.73
C GLN A 110 -3.36 7.82 -8.06
N ALA A 111 -4.27 8.02 -7.09
CA ALA A 111 -5.70 7.89 -7.31
C ALA A 111 -6.19 8.85 -8.40
N ALA A 112 -7.01 8.34 -9.33
CA ALA A 112 -7.57 9.13 -10.43
C ALA A 112 -8.60 10.16 -9.95
N ALA A 113 -9.33 9.84 -8.89
CA ALA A 113 -10.29 10.73 -8.22
C ALA A 113 -10.55 10.29 -6.78
N VAL A 114 -11.15 11.18 -5.98
CA VAL A 114 -11.46 10.93 -4.56
C VAL A 114 -12.95 11.15 -4.26
N VAL A 115 -13.57 10.21 -3.56
CA VAL A 115 -15.00 10.23 -3.22
C VAL A 115 -15.14 10.15 -1.70
N VAL A 116 -15.80 11.14 -1.10
CA VAL A 116 -15.92 11.26 0.36
C VAL A 116 -17.36 11.62 0.77
N GLY A 117 -17.72 11.27 2.01
CA GLY A 117 -19.00 11.70 2.59
C GLY A 117 -19.01 13.20 2.85
N ASP A 118 -18.01 13.68 3.57
CA ASP A 118 -17.81 15.07 3.97
C ASP A 118 -16.33 15.44 3.88
N VAL A 119 -16.03 16.51 3.14
CA VAL A 119 -14.67 17.02 2.98
C VAL A 119 -14.46 18.14 3.98
N ALA A 120 -13.38 18.06 4.76
CA ALA A 120 -13.07 19.09 5.73
C ALA A 120 -12.70 20.41 5.03
N GLU A 121 -13.50 21.45 5.23
CA GLU A 121 -13.23 22.81 4.73
C GLU A 121 -12.04 23.47 5.45
N LYS A 122 -11.81 23.06 6.71
CA LYS A 122 -10.70 23.51 7.55
C LYS A 122 -9.95 22.29 8.08
N PHE A 123 -8.64 22.42 8.18
CA PHE A 123 -7.76 21.39 8.72
C PHE A 123 -7.00 21.90 9.94
N SER A 124 -6.57 20.98 10.80
CA SER A 124 -5.75 21.31 11.98
C SER A 124 -4.81 20.15 12.32
N HIS A 125 -3.55 20.28 11.91
CA HIS A 125 -2.46 19.39 12.31
C HIS A 125 -1.13 20.14 12.19
N TYR A 126 -0.18 19.90 13.09
CA TYR A 126 1.06 20.69 13.16
C TYR A 126 1.96 20.54 11.92
N THR A 127 1.81 19.45 11.16
CA THR A 127 2.54 19.23 9.90
C THR A 127 1.79 19.73 8.66
N ALA A 128 0.52 20.12 8.80
CA ALA A 128 -0.31 20.45 7.64
C ALA A 128 0.08 21.80 7.04
N VAL A 129 0.27 21.81 5.72
CA VAL A 129 0.63 23.01 4.95
C VAL A 129 -0.47 23.45 3.98
N GLU A 130 -1.37 22.55 3.60
CA GLU A 130 -2.52 22.85 2.74
C GLU A 130 -3.72 21.94 3.01
N SER A 131 -4.89 22.30 2.47
CA SER A 131 -6.09 21.45 2.55
C SER A 131 -6.06 20.36 1.48
N ILE A 132 -6.78 19.26 1.72
CA ILE A 132 -6.94 18.20 0.70
C ILE A 132 -7.54 18.72 -0.60
N ALA A 133 -8.46 19.69 -0.54
CA ALA A 133 -9.06 20.28 -1.74
C ALA A 133 -8.04 21.09 -2.56
N ALA A 134 -7.19 21.88 -1.89
CA ALA A 134 -6.10 22.61 -2.56
C ALA A 134 -5.07 21.64 -3.16
N TRP A 135 -4.73 20.59 -2.42
CA TRP A 135 -3.78 19.57 -2.86
C TRP A 135 -4.28 18.79 -4.09
N CYS A 136 -5.53 18.35 -4.08
CA CYS A 136 -6.20 17.72 -5.22
C CYS A 136 -6.21 18.65 -6.44
N LYS A 137 -6.56 19.93 -6.26
CA LYS A 137 -6.55 20.92 -7.34
C LYS A 137 -5.15 21.10 -7.92
N ARG A 138 -4.12 21.21 -7.07
CA ARG A 138 -2.71 21.36 -7.45
C ARG A 138 -2.18 20.16 -8.23
N ASN A 139 -2.61 18.95 -7.88
CA ASN A 139 -2.23 17.70 -8.57
C ASN A 139 -3.16 17.33 -9.72
N ASN A 140 -4.10 18.22 -10.09
CA ASN A 140 -5.09 17.95 -11.13
C ASN A 140 -5.88 16.66 -10.86
N VAL A 141 -6.35 16.43 -9.63
CA VAL A 141 -7.19 15.30 -9.23
C VAL A 141 -8.58 15.81 -8.81
N PRO A 142 -9.66 15.37 -9.47
CA PRO A 142 -11.01 15.74 -9.08
C PRO A 142 -11.49 14.95 -7.86
N GLY A 143 -12.37 15.56 -7.08
CA GLY A 143 -13.04 14.91 -5.97
C GLY A 143 -14.51 15.28 -5.86
N ILE A 144 -15.28 14.43 -5.19
CA ILE A 144 -16.71 14.62 -4.91
C ILE A 144 -16.99 14.42 -3.42
N THR A 145 -17.74 15.35 -2.85
CA THR A 145 -18.20 15.34 -1.46
C THR A 145 -19.73 15.40 -1.39
N GLY A 146 -20.31 15.04 -0.25
CA GLY A 146 -21.75 15.04 -0.03
C GLY A 146 -22.46 13.82 -0.61
N VAL A 147 -21.74 12.71 -0.83
CA VAL A 147 -22.29 11.46 -1.35
C VAL A 147 -22.36 10.38 -0.27
N ASP A 148 -23.32 9.48 -0.37
CA ASP A 148 -23.44 8.33 0.52
C ASP A 148 -22.37 7.27 0.19
N THR A 149 -21.17 7.43 0.75
CA THR A 149 -20.06 6.49 0.54
C THR A 149 -20.36 5.10 1.09
N ARG A 150 -21.28 4.96 2.05
CA ARG A 150 -21.74 3.65 2.55
C ARG A 150 -22.60 2.94 1.51
N ALA A 151 -23.51 3.64 0.83
CA ALA A 151 -24.30 3.09 -0.26
C ALA A 151 -23.38 2.66 -1.43
N ILE A 152 -22.42 3.51 -1.81
CA ILE A 152 -21.42 3.16 -2.84
C ILE A 152 -20.65 1.90 -2.42
N THR A 153 -20.12 1.86 -1.20
CA THR A 153 -19.35 0.72 -0.68
C THR A 153 -20.15 -0.58 -0.69
N ARG A 154 -21.42 -0.54 -0.29
CA ARG A 154 -22.30 -1.72 -0.33
C ARG A 154 -22.49 -2.23 -1.76
N LEU A 155 -22.70 -1.33 -2.73
CA LEU A 155 -22.82 -1.72 -4.14
C LEU A 155 -21.55 -2.39 -4.64
N LEU A 156 -20.38 -1.78 -4.38
CA LEU A 156 -19.09 -2.31 -4.83
C LEU A 156 -18.76 -3.66 -4.15
N ARG A 157 -19.13 -3.84 -2.88
CA ARG A 157 -18.96 -5.11 -2.18
C ARG A 157 -19.87 -6.21 -2.76
N ASP A 158 -21.13 -5.89 -3.02
CA ASP A 158 -22.13 -6.88 -3.42
C ASP A 158 -22.03 -7.24 -4.92
N GLN A 159 -21.58 -6.31 -5.77
CA GLN A 159 -21.52 -6.48 -7.23
C GLN A 159 -20.09 -6.55 -7.79
N GLY A 160 -19.09 -6.31 -6.95
CA GLY A 160 -17.69 -6.13 -7.36
C GLY A 160 -17.35 -4.68 -7.71
N THR A 161 -16.05 -4.41 -7.84
CA THR A 161 -15.58 -3.11 -8.31
C THR A 161 -16.07 -2.85 -9.73
N THR A 162 -16.32 -1.59 -10.07
CA THR A 162 -16.93 -1.23 -11.36
C THR A 162 -16.33 0.03 -11.93
N LEU A 163 -16.36 0.16 -13.25
CA LEU A 163 -15.91 1.38 -13.91
C LEU A 163 -16.82 2.54 -13.56
N GLY A 164 -16.22 3.71 -13.37
CA GLY A 164 -16.91 4.94 -13.02
C GLY A 164 -16.45 6.12 -13.86
N ARG A 165 -17.31 7.12 -13.94
CA ARG A 165 -16.97 8.47 -14.39
C ARG A 165 -17.31 9.44 -13.27
N LEU A 166 -16.32 10.18 -12.80
CA LEU A 166 -16.58 11.38 -12.01
C LEU A 166 -16.75 12.56 -12.97
N ALA A 167 -17.97 13.06 -13.09
CA ALA A 167 -18.34 14.21 -13.90
C ALA A 167 -18.36 15.48 -13.04
N VAL A 168 -17.73 16.56 -13.49
CA VAL A 168 -17.55 17.81 -12.72
C VAL A 168 -18.05 19.02 -13.50
N GLY A 169 -18.75 19.93 -12.83
CA GLY A 169 -19.23 21.18 -13.42
C GLY A 169 -20.35 20.92 -14.43
N ALA A 170 -20.21 21.45 -15.64
CA ALA A 170 -21.22 21.27 -16.70
C ALA A 170 -21.47 19.78 -17.03
N ASP A 171 -20.43 18.95 -16.93
CA ASP A 171 -20.55 17.51 -17.16
C ASP A 171 -21.45 16.80 -16.15
N ALA A 172 -21.60 17.34 -14.94
CA ALA A 172 -22.41 16.73 -13.88
C ALA A 172 -23.91 16.70 -14.23
N ALA A 173 -24.35 17.53 -15.18
CA ALA A 173 -25.70 17.57 -15.70
C ALA A 173 -25.89 16.67 -16.94
N LEU A 174 -24.81 16.09 -17.49
CA LEU A 174 -24.90 15.13 -18.59
C LEU A 174 -25.44 13.80 -18.09
N PRO A 175 -26.13 13.02 -18.95
CA PRO A 175 -26.55 11.67 -18.59
C PRO A 175 -25.35 10.76 -18.33
N ALA A 176 -25.61 9.63 -17.67
CA ALA A 176 -24.61 8.59 -17.49
C ALA A 176 -24.03 8.16 -18.86
N PRO A 177 -22.70 7.94 -18.97
CA PRO A 177 -22.09 7.46 -20.21
C PRO A 177 -22.67 6.12 -20.65
N GLY A 178 -22.67 5.87 -21.96
CA GLY A 178 -22.90 4.56 -22.53
C GLY A 178 -21.87 3.54 -22.02
N SER A 179 -22.24 2.26 -21.98
CA SER A 179 -21.41 1.20 -21.40
C SER A 179 -20.04 1.02 -22.07
N SER A 180 -19.92 1.40 -23.35
CA SER A 180 -18.68 1.36 -24.14
C SER A 180 -17.78 2.58 -23.95
N GLU A 181 -18.28 3.66 -23.33
CA GLU A 181 -17.51 4.90 -23.11
C GLU A 181 -16.63 4.83 -21.85
N TYR A 182 -16.92 3.88 -20.95
CA TYR A 182 -16.09 3.69 -19.76
C TYR A 182 -14.71 3.15 -20.13
N TRP A 183 -13.67 3.89 -19.74
CA TRP A 183 -12.30 3.43 -19.81
C TRP A 183 -12.02 2.40 -18.70
N ASP A 184 -11.36 1.31 -19.08
CA ASP A 184 -11.02 0.21 -18.20
C ASP A 184 -9.50 0.16 -17.97
N PRO A 185 -9.01 0.65 -16.81
CA PRO A 185 -7.57 0.69 -16.53
C PRO A 185 -6.93 -0.70 -16.44
N SER A 186 -7.70 -1.78 -16.19
CA SER A 186 -7.12 -3.11 -16.05
C SER A 186 -6.63 -3.71 -17.37
N LYS A 187 -6.99 -3.11 -18.50
CA LYS A 187 -6.52 -3.52 -19.83
C LYS A 187 -5.12 -3.01 -20.17
N GLU A 188 -4.61 -2.06 -19.40
CA GLU A 188 -3.31 -1.44 -19.60
C GLU A 188 -2.29 -1.98 -18.61
N ASN A 189 -1.01 -1.94 -18.99
CA ASN A 189 0.07 -2.21 -18.07
C ASN A 189 0.30 -0.98 -17.16
N LEU A 190 -0.45 -0.92 -16.06
CA LEU A 190 -0.35 0.18 -15.10
C LEU A 190 1.00 0.22 -14.38
N VAL A 191 1.69 -0.92 -14.24
CA VAL A 191 3.02 -0.99 -13.65
C VAL A 191 4.02 -0.20 -14.49
N ASP A 192 3.96 -0.32 -15.81
CA ASP A 192 4.82 0.43 -16.74
C ASP A 192 4.64 1.96 -16.62
N GLN A 193 3.46 2.41 -16.17
CA GLN A 193 3.16 3.84 -15.98
C GLN A 193 3.65 4.41 -14.65
N VAL A 194 4.07 3.57 -13.70
CA VAL A 194 4.45 3.99 -12.33
C VAL A 194 5.85 3.55 -11.93
N SER A 195 6.42 2.55 -12.59
CA SER A 195 7.78 2.08 -12.36
C SER A 195 8.82 3.15 -12.67
N THR A 196 9.95 3.12 -11.98
CA THR A 196 11.12 3.92 -12.34
C THR A 196 11.58 3.62 -13.77
N LEU A 197 11.99 4.66 -14.50
CA LEU A 197 12.49 4.52 -15.87
C LEU A 197 13.97 4.15 -15.92
N THR A 198 14.74 4.54 -14.91
CA THR A 198 16.19 4.32 -14.84
C THR A 198 16.58 3.83 -13.46
N PRO A 199 17.61 2.96 -13.35
CA PRO A 199 18.10 2.54 -12.06
C PRO A 199 18.61 3.69 -11.21
N TYR A 200 18.37 3.64 -9.90
CA TYR A 200 18.94 4.58 -8.94
C TYR A 200 19.25 3.89 -7.61
N THR A 201 20.18 4.47 -6.83
CA THR A 201 20.64 3.89 -5.56
C THR A 201 20.34 4.80 -4.38
N LEU A 202 19.80 4.22 -3.31
CA LEU A 202 19.58 4.84 -2.02
C LEU A 202 20.55 4.23 -1.00
N ASN A 203 21.03 5.05 -0.07
CA ASN A 203 22.02 4.66 0.95
C ASN A 203 23.21 3.86 0.39
N PRO A 204 24.00 4.42 -0.56
CA PRO A 204 25.06 3.67 -1.26
C PRO A 204 26.17 3.12 -0.35
N ARG A 205 26.23 3.55 0.91
CA ARG A 205 27.20 3.09 1.91
C ARG A 205 26.66 2.01 2.84
N GLY A 206 25.41 1.56 2.63
CA GLY A 206 24.80 0.51 3.44
C GLY A 206 25.58 -0.82 3.36
N SER A 207 25.53 -1.60 4.44
CA SER A 207 26.30 -2.84 4.61
C SER A 207 25.84 -4.01 3.72
N ILE A 208 24.58 -3.98 3.28
CA ILE A 208 23.95 -5.05 2.49
C ILE A 208 23.36 -4.49 1.20
N LYS A 209 23.73 -5.06 0.06
CA LYS A 209 23.26 -4.60 -1.25
C LYS A 209 21.96 -5.31 -1.62
N ILE A 210 20.87 -4.56 -1.77
CA ILE A 210 19.56 -5.11 -2.12
C ILE A 210 19.13 -4.54 -3.46
N ALA A 211 18.84 -5.42 -4.41
CA ALA A 211 18.17 -5.04 -5.65
C ALA A 211 16.66 -4.99 -5.40
N VAL A 212 15.99 -3.97 -5.93
CA VAL A 212 14.53 -3.82 -5.86
C VAL A 212 13.99 -3.74 -7.28
N LEU A 213 13.06 -4.62 -7.65
CA LEU A 213 12.26 -4.47 -8.86
C LEU A 213 11.02 -3.63 -8.52
N ASP A 214 10.93 -2.46 -9.13
CA ASP A 214 9.91 -1.45 -8.86
C ASP A 214 8.65 -1.68 -9.69
N PHE A 215 7.64 -2.33 -9.11
CA PHE A 215 6.33 -2.49 -9.73
C PHE A 215 5.37 -1.31 -9.45
N GLY A 216 5.84 -0.23 -8.81
CA GLY A 216 5.02 0.82 -8.21
C GLY A 216 5.31 0.97 -6.72
N ALA A 217 6.59 1.12 -6.38
CA ALA A 217 7.10 1.10 -5.03
C ALA A 217 6.49 2.20 -4.16
N LYS A 218 5.87 1.78 -3.06
CA LYS A 218 5.61 2.67 -1.94
C LYS A 218 6.91 3.12 -1.30
N ALA A 219 7.03 4.42 -1.03
CA ALA A 219 8.20 4.99 -0.41
C ALA A 219 8.57 4.30 0.92
N ASN A 220 7.58 3.86 1.72
CA ASN A 220 7.89 3.22 2.99
C ASN A 220 8.54 1.83 2.86
N ILE A 221 8.40 1.15 1.73
CA ILE A 221 9.17 -0.08 1.44
C ILE A 221 10.65 0.27 1.39
N LEU A 222 11.01 1.30 0.60
CA LEU A 222 12.38 1.73 0.42
C LEU A 222 12.97 2.28 1.73
N ARG A 223 12.20 3.09 2.48
CA ARG A 223 12.60 3.54 3.83
C ARG A 223 12.84 2.36 4.77
N SER A 224 12.00 1.33 4.73
CA SER A 224 12.11 0.17 5.62
C SER A 224 13.40 -0.63 5.38
N LEU A 225 13.87 -0.70 4.14
CA LEU A 225 15.15 -1.30 3.77
C LEU A 225 16.33 -0.40 4.15
N VAL A 226 16.28 0.90 3.80
CA VAL A 226 17.34 1.87 4.09
C VAL A 226 17.60 2.02 5.60
N ARG A 227 16.54 2.08 6.41
CA ARG A 227 16.64 2.17 7.89
C ARG A 227 17.25 0.94 8.54
N ARG A 228 17.33 -0.18 7.80
CA ARG A 228 18.03 -1.41 8.20
C ARG A 228 19.42 -1.49 7.59
N ASP A 229 19.97 -0.34 7.21
CA ASP A 229 21.32 -0.17 6.65
C ASP A 229 21.55 -0.91 5.32
N ALA A 230 20.49 -1.14 4.54
CA ALA A 230 20.63 -1.66 3.19
C ALA A 230 21.06 -0.54 2.22
N ALA A 231 21.99 -0.86 1.32
CA ALA A 231 22.21 -0.13 0.08
C ALA A 231 21.24 -0.64 -0.98
N VAL A 232 20.26 0.19 -1.33
CA VAL A 232 19.10 -0.23 -2.13
C VAL A 232 19.26 0.30 -3.54
N THR A 233 19.35 -0.58 -4.54
CA THR A 233 19.30 -0.19 -5.95
C THR A 233 17.96 -0.57 -6.54
N VAL A 234 17.21 0.43 -6.97
CA VAL A 234 15.88 0.28 -7.53
C VAL A 234 15.98 0.22 -9.05
N PHE A 235 15.38 -0.81 -9.64
CA PHE A 235 15.37 -1.09 -11.07
C PHE A 235 13.94 -1.01 -11.62
N PRO A 236 13.79 -0.71 -12.93
CA PRO A 236 12.51 -0.85 -13.62
C PRO A 236 11.90 -2.25 -13.44
N TRP A 237 10.58 -2.34 -13.45
CA TRP A 237 9.82 -3.58 -13.18
C TRP A 237 10.23 -4.76 -14.09
N ASN A 238 10.58 -4.47 -15.35
CA ASN A 238 10.98 -5.43 -16.37
C ASN A 238 12.50 -5.56 -16.53
N TYR A 239 13.30 -4.97 -15.63
CA TYR A 239 14.75 -5.06 -15.71
C TYR A 239 15.24 -6.52 -15.66
N ASP A 240 16.24 -6.86 -16.48
CA ASP A 240 16.85 -8.19 -16.43
C ASP A 240 17.83 -8.30 -15.24
N PHE A 241 17.28 -8.58 -14.06
CA PHE A 241 18.07 -8.78 -12.85
C PHE A 241 19.12 -9.90 -12.99
N ASN A 242 18.87 -10.91 -13.82
CA ASN A 242 19.80 -12.03 -13.99
C ASN A 242 21.17 -11.59 -14.49
N ALA A 243 21.25 -10.48 -15.22
CA ALA A 243 22.50 -9.93 -15.75
C ALA A 243 23.40 -9.32 -14.67
N VAL A 244 22.84 -8.93 -13.51
CA VAL A 244 23.57 -8.20 -12.45
C VAL A 244 23.45 -8.85 -11.06
N ARG A 245 22.76 -9.99 -10.96
CA ARG A 245 22.38 -10.63 -9.69
C ARG A 245 23.54 -10.93 -8.73
N ASP A 246 24.75 -11.14 -9.27
CA ASP A 246 25.93 -11.49 -8.47
C ASP A 246 26.46 -10.28 -7.67
N GLU A 247 26.07 -9.06 -8.03
CA GLU A 247 26.43 -7.82 -7.33
C GLU A 247 25.63 -7.57 -6.04
N TYR A 248 24.52 -8.30 -5.85
CA TYR A 248 23.53 -8.06 -4.79
C TYR A 248 23.48 -9.19 -3.78
N ASP A 249 23.12 -8.86 -2.54
CA ASP A 249 22.99 -9.78 -1.41
C ASP A 249 21.55 -10.30 -1.23
N GLY A 250 20.55 -9.65 -1.85
CA GLY A 250 19.15 -10.06 -1.86
C GLY A 250 18.32 -9.32 -2.93
N LEU A 251 17.16 -9.88 -3.29
CA LEU A 251 16.22 -9.31 -4.25
C LEU A 251 14.88 -9.01 -3.57
N PHE A 252 14.34 -7.83 -3.81
CA PHE A 252 13.05 -7.41 -3.31
C PHE A 252 12.11 -7.05 -4.46
N LEU A 253 10.85 -7.47 -4.39
CA LEU A 253 9.81 -7.14 -5.38
C LEU A 253 8.72 -6.33 -4.70
N THR A 254 8.47 -5.11 -5.18
CA THR A 254 7.56 -4.17 -4.52
C THR A 254 6.10 -4.47 -4.80
N ASN A 255 5.22 -3.70 -4.15
CA ASN A 255 3.82 -3.56 -4.55
C ASN A 255 3.68 -2.92 -5.94
N GLY A 256 2.45 -2.90 -6.46
CA GLY A 256 2.13 -2.27 -7.74
C GLY A 256 0.64 -2.32 -8.09
N PRO A 257 0.19 -1.49 -9.06
CA PRO A 257 -1.18 -1.49 -9.56
C PRO A 257 -1.43 -2.56 -10.62
N GLY A 258 -2.70 -2.77 -10.95
CA GLY A 258 -3.12 -3.48 -12.17
C GLY A 258 -3.11 -5.00 -12.07
N ASP A 259 -3.17 -5.63 -13.24
CA ASP A 259 -3.21 -7.08 -13.43
C ASP A 259 -1.78 -7.65 -13.45
N PRO A 260 -1.43 -8.62 -12.58
CA PRO A 260 -0.11 -9.26 -12.61
C PRO A 260 0.17 -9.99 -13.95
N GLY A 261 -0.86 -10.33 -14.73
CA GLY A 261 -0.72 -10.88 -16.07
C GLY A 261 0.02 -9.96 -17.05
N HIS A 262 -0.07 -8.64 -16.87
CA HIS A 262 0.72 -7.68 -17.67
C HIS A 262 2.22 -7.68 -17.31
N CYS A 263 2.57 -8.30 -16.18
CA CYS A 263 3.94 -8.42 -15.68
C CYS A 263 4.55 -9.82 -15.92
N MET A 264 4.00 -10.61 -16.84
CA MET A 264 4.47 -11.98 -17.13
C MET A 264 5.97 -12.03 -17.50
N GLU A 265 6.48 -11.02 -18.19
CA GLU A 265 7.92 -10.93 -18.51
C GLU A 265 8.79 -10.96 -17.24
N ALA A 266 8.40 -10.23 -16.20
CA ALA A 266 9.10 -10.21 -14.92
C ALA A 266 9.01 -11.56 -14.20
N ALA A 267 7.85 -12.24 -14.26
CA ALA A 267 7.67 -13.57 -13.69
C ALA A 267 8.56 -14.63 -14.39
N LEU A 268 8.71 -14.56 -15.71
CA LEU A 268 9.59 -15.45 -16.48
C LEU A 268 11.07 -15.21 -16.15
N LYS A 269 11.49 -13.95 -16.06
CA LYS A 269 12.85 -13.58 -15.61
C LYS A 269 13.11 -14.04 -14.17
N LEU A 270 12.15 -13.87 -13.28
CA LEU A 270 12.23 -14.31 -11.89
C LEU A 270 12.31 -15.82 -11.77
N ARG A 271 11.58 -16.59 -12.60
CA ARG A 271 11.67 -18.06 -12.62
C ARG A 271 13.11 -18.51 -12.82
N ARG A 272 13.82 -17.92 -13.78
CA ARG A 272 15.25 -18.18 -13.98
C ARG A 272 16.08 -17.83 -12.75
N THR A 273 15.82 -16.67 -12.12
CA THR A 273 16.49 -16.29 -10.87
C THR A 273 16.26 -17.33 -9.77
N LEU A 274 15.03 -17.82 -9.60
CA LEU A 274 14.69 -18.82 -8.60
C LEU A 274 15.40 -20.15 -8.81
N ASP A 275 15.77 -20.49 -10.04
CA ASP A 275 16.47 -21.73 -10.37
C ASP A 275 18.00 -21.61 -10.27
N GLU A 276 18.54 -20.43 -10.58
CA GLU A 276 19.99 -20.20 -10.67
C GLU A 276 20.60 -19.45 -9.47
N TRP A 277 19.79 -18.82 -8.61
CA TRP A 277 20.26 -17.93 -7.54
C TRP A 277 19.69 -18.33 -6.18
N ASN A 278 20.56 -18.52 -5.20
CA ASN A 278 20.23 -19.06 -3.87
C ASN A 278 20.13 -18.00 -2.75
N LYS A 279 20.24 -16.71 -3.10
CA LYS A 279 20.14 -15.62 -2.12
C LYS A 279 18.68 -15.28 -1.80
N PRO A 280 18.41 -14.57 -0.69
CA PRO A 280 17.05 -14.30 -0.25
C PRO A 280 16.25 -13.45 -1.23
N ILE A 281 14.97 -13.79 -1.40
CA ILE A 281 14.02 -13.02 -2.22
C ILE A 281 12.75 -12.75 -1.42
N PHE A 282 12.32 -11.49 -1.37
CA PHE A 282 11.09 -11.07 -0.68
C PHE A 282 10.17 -10.24 -1.59
N GLY A 283 8.91 -10.64 -1.73
CA GLY A 283 7.89 -9.91 -2.49
C GLY A 283 6.73 -9.39 -1.65
N ILE A 284 6.23 -8.20 -1.97
CA ILE A 284 5.06 -7.58 -1.36
C ILE A 284 3.98 -7.34 -2.42
N CYS A 285 2.72 -7.69 -2.13
CA CYS A 285 1.56 -7.42 -2.98
C CYS A 285 1.76 -7.91 -4.43
N MET A 286 2.02 -7.01 -5.40
CA MET A 286 2.40 -7.39 -6.77
C MET A 286 3.62 -8.32 -6.78
N GLY A 287 4.67 -8.02 -6.02
CA GLY A 287 5.85 -8.87 -5.91
C GLY A 287 5.55 -10.29 -5.41
N HIS A 288 4.58 -10.45 -4.49
CA HIS A 288 4.11 -11.77 -4.07
C HIS A 288 3.43 -12.53 -5.22
N GLN A 289 2.61 -11.85 -6.02
CA GLN A 289 1.94 -12.43 -7.18
C GLN A 289 2.96 -12.86 -8.26
N ILE A 290 3.99 -12.03 -8.52
CA ILE A 290 5.06 -12.35 -9.46
C ILE A 290 5.88 -13.56 -8.97
N ILE A 291 6.19 -13.67 -7.67
CA ILE A 291 6.81 -14.87 -7.10
C ILE A 291 5.93 -16.10 -7.32
N GLY A 292 4.62 -15.99 -7.05
CA GLY A 292 3.66 -17.08 -7.26
C GLY A 292 3.59 -17.55 -8.71
N MET A 293 3.49 -16.61 -9.66
CA MET A 293 3.49 -16.92 -11.08
C MET A 293 4.82 -17.55 -11.54
N ALA A 294 5.95 -17.05 -11.03
CA ALA A 294 7.24 -17.66 -11.28
C ALA A 294 7.33 -19.10 -10.72
N ALA A 295 6.69 -19.37 -9.57
CA ALA A 295 6.54 -20.69 -8.97
C ALA A 295 5.54 -21.62 -9.70
N GLY A 296 4.73 -21.09 -10.63
CA GLY A 296 3.76 -21.85 -11.40
C GLY A 296 2.31 -21.77 -10.89
N LEU A 297 1.98 -20.81 -10.04
CA LEU A 297 0.61 -20.51 -9.61
C LEU A 297 -0.07 -19.54 -10.58
N ASP A 298 -1.38 -19.68 -10.74
CA ASP A 298 -2.21 -18.70 -11.43
C ASP A 298 -2.64 -17.57 -10.49
N ALA A 299 -2.78 -16.35 -11.02
CA ALA A 299 -3.46 -15.25 -10.35
C ALA A 299 -4.90 -15.12 -10.88
N TYR A 300 -5.83 -14.72 -10.02
CA TYR A 300 -7.22 -14.43 -10.40
C TYR A 300 -7.67 -13.07 -9.88
N ARG A 301 -8.61 -12.45 -10.59
CA ARG A 301 -9.25 -11.20 -10.16
C ARG A 301 -10.33 -11.51 -9.12
N MET A 302 -10.24 -10.87 -7.96
CA MET A 302 -11.23 -10.95 -6.89
C MET A 302 -12.48 -10.15 -7.26
N THR A 303 -13.58 -10.36 -6.54
CA THR A 303 -14.84 -9.62 -6.73
C THR A 303 -14.66 -8.13 -6.44
N PHE A 304 -14.18 -7.76 -5.25
CA PHE A 304 -13.97 -6.36 -4.85
C PHE A 304 -12.59 -6.09 -4.22
N GLY A 305 -11.71 -7.09 -4.16
CA GLY A 305 -10.36 -7.00 -3.59
C GLY A 305 -10.32 -6.77 -2.07
N ASN A 306 -9.13 -6.80 -1.49
CA ASN A 306 -8.92 -6.44 -0.09
C ASN A 306 -8.24 -5.08 0.02
N ARG A 307 -8.93 -4.14 0.67
CA ARG A 307 -8.54 -2.73 0.77
C ARG A 307 -8.86 -2.14 2.14
N GLY A 308 -7.83 -1.99 2.98
CA GLY A 308 -8.00 -1.43 4.32
C GLY A 308 -6.85 -1.76 5.27
N HIS A 309 -6.88 -1.17 6.47
CA HIS A 309 -5.88 -1.36 7.54
C HIS A 309 -6.29 -2.40 8.59
N ASN A 310 -7.32 -3.18 8.33
CA ASN A 310 -7.93 -4.10 9.29
C ASN A 310 -8.10 -5.51 8.75
N GLN A 311 -7.28 -5.93 7.78
CA GLN A 311 -7.39 -7.25 7.15
C GLN A 311 -6.67 -8.31 8.00
N PRO A 312 -7.40 -9.29 8.58
CA PRO A 312 -6.81 -10.34 9.40
C PRO A 312 -6.23 -11.46 8.53
N VAL A 313 -4.97 -11.81 8.79
CA VAL A 313 -4.30 -12.95 8.12
C VAL A 313 -3.83 -13.96 9.16
N LEU A 314 -4.09 -15.25 8.91
CA LEU A 314 -3.61 -16.35 9.73
C LEU A 314 -2.29 -16.87 9.15
N ALA A 315 -1.24 -16.90 9.98
CA ALA A 315 0.02 -17.53 9.63
C ALA A 315 -0.12 -19.06 9.65
N LEU A 316 0.11 -19.70 8.50
CA LEU A 316 0.07 -21.16 8.35
C LEU A 316 1.43 -21.81 8.63
N ALA A 317 2.51 -21.07 8.42
CA ALA A 317 3.88 -21.51 8.67
C ALA A 317 4.64 -20.47 9.51
N SER A 318 5.75 -20.88 10.10
CA SER A 318 6.67 -19.99 10.81
C SER A 318 7.83 -19.58 9.89
N ALA A 319 8.26 -18.32 9.98
CA ALA A 319 9.47 -17.80 9.34
C ALA A 319 9.86 -16.49 10.02
N GLY A 320 11.13 -16.34 10.42
CA GLY A 320 11.61 -15.15 11.13
C GLY A 320 10.75 -14.83 12.36
N SER A 321 10.24 -13.61 12.41
CA SER A 321 9.34 -13.09 13.44
C SER A 321 7.89 -13.65 13.40
N ILE A 322 7.51 -14.31 12.30
CA ILE A 322 6.16 -14.86 12.10
C ILE A 322 6.01 -16.23 12.77
N LYS A 323 4.91 -16.39 13.51
CA LYS A 323 4.58 -17.62 14.25
C LYS A 323 3.34 -18.30 13.66
N ALA A 324 3.47 -19.55 13.24
CA ALA A 324 2.34 -20.37 12.79
C ALA A 324 1.21 -20.40 13.84
N GLY A 325 -0.04 -20.35 13.38
CA GLY A 325 -1.25 -20.33 14.21
C GLY A 325 -1.61 -18.94 14.77
N ARG A 326 -0.79 -17.91 14.56
CA ARG A 326 -1.10 -16.54 14.98
C ARG A 326 -1.81 -15.76 13.87
N VAL A 327 -2.79 -14.94 14.28
CA VAL A 327 -3.42 -13.94 13.41
C VAL A 327 -2.68 -12.61 13.53
N TYR A 328 -2.45 -11.95 12.41
CA TYR A 328 -1.87 -10.61 12.30
C TYR A 328 -2.87 -9.69 11.62
N VAL A 329 -2.97 -8.44 12.09
CA VAL A 329 -3.78 -7.41 11.42
C VAL A 329 -2.88 -6.70 10.41
N THR A 330 -3.36 -6.56 9.18
CA THR A 330 -2.54 -6.08 8.07
C THR A 330 -3.21 -4.97 7.27
N SER A 331 -2.37 -4.16 6.63
CA SER A 331 -2.77 -3.23 5.57
C SER A 331 -2.76 -3.94 4.23
N GLN A 332 -3.83 -3.83 3.45
CA GLN A 332 -3.95 -4.43 2.12
C GLN A 332 -4.51 -3.44 1.11
N ASN A 333 -4.03 -3.55 -0.13
CA ASN A 333 -4.57 -2.85 -1.29
C ASN A 333 -4.31 -3.66 -2.57
N HIS A 334 -5.18 -4.64 -2.86
CA HIS A 334 -5.07 -5.45 -4.07
C HIS A 334 -6.43 -5.95 -4.59
N GLN A 335 -6.53 -6.14 -5.91
CA GLN A 335 -7.71 -6.70 -6.59
C GLN A 335 -7.48 -8.13 -7.09
N TYR A 336 -6.23 -8.59 -7.11
CA TYR A 336 -5.84 -9.91 -7.59
C TYR A 336 -5.29 -10.73 -6.42
N ALA A 337 -5.41 -12.05 -6.51
CA ALA A 337 -4.86 -12.98 -5.53
C ALA A 337 -4.33 -14.22 -6.26
N LEU A 338 -3.39 -14.93 -5.62
CA LEU A 338 -2.94 -16.23 -6.11
C LEU A 338 -4.00 -17.29 -5.85
N LYS A 339 -4.20 -18.18 -6.83
CA LYS A 339 -5.14 -19.28 -6.73
C LYS A 339 -4.58 -20.36 -5.80
N LEU A 340 -5.34 -20.72 -4.78
CA LEU A 340 -5.06 -21.91 -3.98
C LEU A 340 -5.32 -23.17 -4.81
N GLN A 341 -4.32 -24.04 -4.89
CA GLN A 341 -4.38 -25.30 -5.61
C GLN A 341 -3.82 -26.45 -4.77
N ASP A 342 -4.29 -27.66 -5.04
CA ASP A 342 -3.83 -28.90 -4.44
C ASP A 342 -3.62 -29.93 -5.56
N PRO A 343 -2.40 -30.47 -5.77
CA PRO A 343 -1.18 -30.18 -5.02
C PRO A 343 -0.63 -28.76 -5.26
N PHE A 344 0.00 -28.20 -4.23
CA PHE A 344 0.78 -26.97 -4.35
C PHE A 344 2.08 -27.21 -5.14
N PRO A 345 2.64 -26.21 -5.86
CA PRO A 345 3.89 -26.38 -6.60
C PRO A 345 5.02 -26.94 -5.74
N GLN A 346 5.80 -27.86 -6.30
CA GLN A 346 6.90 -28.50 -5.59
C GLN A 346 7.91 -27.46 -5.06
N GLY A 347 8.28 -27.59 -3.78
CA GLY A 347 9.21 -26.67 -3.13
C GLY A 347 8.56 -25.39 -2.59
N TRP A 348 7.24 -25.28 -2.64
CA TRP A 348 6.47 -24.14 -2.13
C TRP A 348 5.38 -24.58 -1.15
N GLU A 349 5.01 -23.69 -0.25
CA GLU A 349 3.89 -23.85 0.68
C GLU A 349 3.14 -22.52 0.89
N PRO A 350 1.83 -22.56 1.18
CA PRO A 350 1.10 -21.40 1.67
C PRO A 350 1.70 -20.89 2.99
N PHE A 351 1.89 -19.58 3.10
CA PHE A 351 2.43 -18.92 4.30
C PHE A 351 1.34 -18.24 5.11
N PHE A 352 0.40 -17.56 4.45
CA PHE A 352 -0.72 -16.89 5.09
C PHE A 352 -2.01 -17.12 4.30
N ILE A 353 -3.13 -17.09 5.01
CA ILE A 353 -4.48 -17.02 4.44
C ILE A 353 -5.27 -15.90 5.09
N ASN A 354 -6.16 -15.28 4.33
CA ASN A 354 -7.07 -14.27 4.86
C ASN A 354 -8.15 -14.94 5.72
N CYS A 355 -8.39 -14.43 6.93
CA CYS A 355 -9.40 -15.02 7.81
C CYS A 355 -10.85 -14.73 7.38
N ASN A 356 -11.08 -13.73 6.52
CA ASN A 356 -12.41 -13.34 6.07
C ASN A 356 -12.86 -14.12 4.82
N ASP A 357 -11.97 -14.29 3.84
CA ASP A 357 -12.32 -14.83 2.52
C ASP A 357 -11.50 -16.05 2.09
N SER A 358 -10.54 -16.49 2.91
CA SER A 358 -9.65 -17.64 2.65
C SER A 358 -8.75 -17.50 1.41
N SER A 359 -8.59 -16.29 0.86
CA SER A 359 -7.60 -16.04 -0.19
C SER A 359 -6.16 -16.26 0.34
N ILE A 360 -5.23 -16.60 -0.57
CA ILE A 360 -3.81 -16.70 -0.23
C ILE A 360 -3.27 -15.31 0.05
N GLU A 361 -2.66 -15.17 1.23
CA GLU A 361 -2.06 -13.91 1.69
C GLU A 361 -0.54 -13.98 1.79
N GLY A 362 0.03 -15.14 1.49
CA GLY A 362 1.46 -15.33 1.42
C GLY A 362 1.84 -16.73 0.97
N ILE A 363 3.02 -16.84 0.37
CA ILE A 363 3.66 -18.10 0.00
C ILE A 363 5.12 -18.05 0.43
N LYS A 364 5.71 -19.22 0.68
CA LYS A 364 7.14 -19.34 0.93
C LYS A 364 7.69 -20.63 0.34
N SER A 365 8.99 -20.65 0.12
CA SER A 365 9.71 -21.86 -0.23
C SER A 365 9.77 -22.80 0.98
N THR A 366 9.66 -24.11 0.72
CA THR A 366 9.76 -25.14 1.77
C THR A 366 11.20 -25.31 2.22
N THR A 367 11.40 -25.85 3.43
CA THR A 367 12.74 -26.17 3.94
C THR A 367 13.53 -27.08 2.98
N ASP A 368 12.87 -28.10 2.42
CA ASP A 368 13.49 -29.07 1.52
C ASP A 368 13.95 -28.47 0.18
N SER A 369 13.37 -27.34 -0.23
CA SER A 369 13.82 -26.64 -1.43
C SER A 369 15.21 -26.00 -1.26
N GLY A 370 15.64 -25.75 -0.02
CA GLY A 370 16.86 -24.99 0.31
C GLY A 370 16.81 -23.50 -0.08
N LYS A 371 15.72 -23.04 -0.71
CA LYS A 371 15.54 -21.65 -1.14
C LYS A 371 15.08 -20.80 0.04
N LYS A 372 15.41 -19.51 0.00
CA LYS A 372 15.03 -18.50 1.01
C LYS A 372 14.12 -17.46 0.37
N VAL A 373 12.95 -17.89 -0.08
CA VAL A 373 12.03 -17.06 -0.85
C VAL A 373 10.67 -17.02 -0.19
N TRP A 374 10.13 -15.82 -0.02
CA TRP A 374 8.76 -15.64 0.44
C TRP A 374 8.14 -14.41 -0.19
N GLY A 375 6.81 -14.41 -0.25
CA GLY A 375 6.05 -13.24 -0.63
C GLY A 375 4.79 -13.14 0.21
N VAL A 376 4.39 -11.92 0.55
CA VAL A 376 3.14 -11.63 1.24
C VAL A 376 2.27 -10.70 0.40
N GLN A 377 0.97 -10.94 0.41
CA GLN A 377 0.00 -10.18 -0.39
C GLN A 377 -0.36 -8.85 0.28
N PHE A 378 -0.23 -8.76 1.60
CA PHE A 378 -0.38 -7.55 2.40
C PHE A 378 0.87 -6.68 2.42
N HIS A 379 0.79 -5.54 3.10
CA HIS A 379 1.82 -4.49 3.14
C HIS A 379 2.47 -4.35 4.53
N PRO A 380 3.51 -5.14 4.86
CA PRO A 380 4.25 -5.03 6.12
C PRO A 380 4.84 -3.65 6.40
N GLU A 381 5.15 -2.87 5.36
CA GLU A 381 5.68 -1.52 5.51
C GLU A 381 4.62 -0.56 6.07
N SER A 382 3.34 -0.89 5.91
CA SER A 382 2.23 -0.06 6.35
C SER A 382 2.31 1.38 5.80
N ALA A 383 2.59 2.40 6.63
CA ALA A 383 2.32 3.82 6.41
C ALA A 383 0.86 4.19 6.68
N GLY A 384 0.47 4.04 7.95
CA GLY A 384 -0.82 4.48 8.46
C GLY A 384 -1.79 3.38 8.91
N GLY A 385 -1.46 2.11 8.65
CA GLY A 385 -2.12 0.95 9.25
C GLY A 385 -1.23 0.26 10.32
N PRO A 386 -1.57 -0.97 10.74
CA PRO A 386 -0.86 -1.69 11.80
C PRO A 386 0.61 -1.97 11.46
N LEU A 387 1.46 -2.06 12.49
CA LEU A 387 2.89 -2.37 12.37
C LEU A 387 3.22 -3.83 12.74
N ASP A 388 2.20 -4.67 12.89
CA ASP A 388 2.30 -6.05 13.41
C ASP A 388 3.25 -6.96 12.62
N THR A 389 3.54 -6.62 11.36
CA THR A 389 4.39 -7.43 10.46
C THR A 389 5.63 -6.68 9.96
N ILE A 390 5.94 -5.49 10.48
CA ILE A 390 7.09 -4.68 10.02
C ILE A 390 8.44 -5.40 10.19
N GLU A 391 8.53 -6.32 11.16
CA GLU A 391 9.74 -7.11 11.40
C GLU A 391 10.11 -8.06 10.25
N MET A 392 9.20 -8.32 9.30
CA MET A 392 9.53 -9.08 8.09
C MET A 392 10.64 -8.41 7.25
N PHE A 393 10.79 -7.08 7.32
CA PHE A 393 11.94 -6.39 6.73
C PHE A 393 13.24 -6.67 7.49
N THR A 394 13.17 -6.76 8.82
CA THR A 394 14.32 -7.10 9.67
C THR A 394 14.75 -8.54 9.39
N ASP A 395 13.79 -9.45 9.29
CA ASP A 395 14.01 -10.85 8.94
C ASP A 395 14.69 -10.97 7.56
N PHE A 396 14.18 -10.25 6.55
CA PHE A 396 14.76 -10.24 5.20
C PHE A 396 16.21 -9.78 5.17
N VAL A 397 16.50 -8.62 5.78
CA VAL A 397 17.86 -8.06 5.79
C VAL A 397 18.81 -8.97 6.57
N SER A 398 18.35 -9.52 7.70
CA SER A 398 19.14 -10.46 8.51
C SER A 398 19.48 -11.74 7.73
N GLU A 399 18.54 -12.24 6.93
CA GLU A 399 18.78 -13.40 6.07
C GLU A 399 19.83 -13.11 4.98
N CYS A 400 19.79 -11.90 4.39
CA CYS A 400 20.82 -11.44 3.45
C CYS A 400 22.20 -11.34 4.12
N GLN A 401 22.26 -10.81 5.34
CA GLN A 401 23.49 -10.74 6.14
C GLN A 401 24.04 -12.12 6.45
N ALA A 402 23.20 -13.04 6.91
CA ALA A 402 23.58 -14.41 7.23
C ALA A 402 24.13 -15.13 5.99
N HIS A 403 23.46 -15.01 4.84
CA HIS A 403 23.94 -15.57 3.58
C HIS A 403 25.31 -14.96 3.18
N LYS A 404 25.46 -13.64 3.26
CA LYS A 404 26.73 -12.96 2.95
C LYS A 404 27.86 -13.42 3.87
N ALA A 405 27.61 -13.59 5.17
CA ALA A 405 28.61 -14.06 6.12
C ALA A 405 29.02 -15.52 5.87
N GLN A 406 28.05 -16.39 5.55
CA GLN A 406 28.28 -17.81 5.30
C GLN A 406 29.16 -18.05 4.06
N PHE A 407 29.00 -17.24 3.01
CA PHE A 407 29.74 -17.40 1.74
C PHE A 407 30.87 -16.38 1.54
N GLY A 408 30.96 -15.33 2.37
CA GLY A 408 31.99 -14.29 2.31
C GLY A 408 33.26 -14.62 3.11
N TYR A 409 33.24 -15.64 3.97
CA TYR A 409 34.41 -16.11 4.72
C TYR A 409 34.98 -17.40 4.11
N THR A 410 35.77 -17.27 3.04
CA THR A 410 36.78 -18.29 2.67
C THR A 410 38.17 -17.88 3.21
N THR A 411 38.26 -17.52 4.50
CA THR A 411 39.52 -17.64 5.27
C THR A 411 39.22 -17.66 6.78
N THR A 412 39.45 -18.83 7.37
CA THR A 412 39.79 -19.10 8.79
C THR A 412 38.84 -18.60 9.89
N THR A 413 38.02 -19.50 10.45
CA THR A 413 38.26 -20.16 11.76
C THR A 413 36.92 -20.75 12.27
N THR A 414 36.87 -22.07 12.37
CA THR A 414 35.82 -22.84 13.04
C THR A 414 35.75 -22.51 14.53
N THR A 415 34.58 -22.08 15.00
CA THR A 415 34.23 -22.20 16.43
C THR A 415 32.83 -22.77 16.58
N LYS A 416 32.76 -23.91 17.27
CA LYS A 416 31.53 -24.65 17.60
C LYS A 416 30.66 -23.85 18.56
N VAL A 417 29.37 -23.74 18.27
CA VAL A 417 28.34 -23.33 19.25
C VAL A 417 27.58 -24.57 19.67
N LYS A 418 27.38 -24.73 20.98
CA LYS A 418 26.67 -25.82 21.64
C LYS A 418 25.17 -25.56 21.63
N ASP A 419 24.40 -26.60 21.33
CA ASP A 419 22.95 -26.65 21.51
C ASP A 419 22.55 -26.60 22.99
N ALA A 420 21.51 -25.82 23.30
CA ALA A 420 20.72 -25.95 24.51
C ALA A 420 19.26 -26.21 24.10
N LEU A 421 18.81 -27.44 24.35
CA LEU A 421 17.43 -27.88 24.23
C LEU A 421 16.64 -27.38 25.45
N ASP A 422 15.66 -26.50 25.23
CA ASP A 422 14.64 -26.18 26.22
C ASP A 422 13.40 -27.05 26.00
N ILE A 423 13.05 -27.82 27.03
CA ILE A 423 11.87 -28.69 27.09
C ILE A 423 10.68 -27.83 27.55
N PRO A 424 9.50 -27.90 26.89
CA PRO A 424 8.35 -27.10 27.31
C PRO A 424 7.80 -27.55 28.67
N LYS A 425 7.63 -26.60 29.59
CA LYS A 425 6.90 -26.79 30.85
C LYS A 425 5.39 -26.77 30.61
N VAL A 426 4.73 -27.84 31.05
CA VAL A 426 3.27 -28.01 31.05
C VAL A 426 2.62 -26.92 31.91
N ALA A 427 1.59 -26.25 31.38
CA ALA A 427 0.80 -25.27 32.11
C ALA A 427 -0.13 -25.95 33.13
N PRO A 428 -0.28 -25.45 34.37
CA PRO A 428 -1.26 -25.98 35.30
C PRO A 428 -2.69 -25.56 34.90
N ARG A 429 -3.65 -26.45 35.15
CA ARG A 429 -5.09 -26.20 34.98
C ARG A 429 -5.55 -25.05 35.88
N VAL A 430 -6.12 -24.01 35.29
CA VAL A 430 -6.82 -22.94 36.03
C VAL A 430 -8.28 -23.36 36.21
N ALA A 431 -8.70 -23.57 37.45
CA ALA A 431 -10.11 -23.71 37.79
C ALA A 431 -10.74 -22.31 37.85
N VAL A 432 -11.82 -22.10 37.09
CA VAL A 432 -12.63 -20.88 37.16
C VAL A 432 -13.65 -21.07 38.27
N ALA A 433 -13.46 -20.40 39.40
CA ALA A 433 -14.50 -20.23 40.40
C ALA A 433 -15.48 -19.17 39.88
N GLY A 434 -16.73 -19.57 39.62
CA GLY A 434 -17.82 -18.64 39.34
C GLY A 434 -18.16 -17.85 40.60
N ALA A 435 -18.43 -16.55 40.44
CA ALA A 435 -19.02 -15.75 41.50
C ALA A 435 -20.44 -16.28 41.78
N ALA A 436 -20.68 -16.71 43.02
CA ALA A 436 -22.01 -17.03 43.53
C ALA A 436 -22.77 -15.74 43.89
#